data_AF-A0A920G7S4-F1
#
_entry.id   AF-A0A920G7S4-F1
#
_cell.length_a   1.000
_cell.length_b   1.000
_cell.length_c   1.000
_cell.angle_alpha   90.00
_cell.angle_beta   90.00
_cell.angle_gamma   90.00
#
_symmetry.space_group_name_H-M   'P 1'
#
loop_
_entity.id
_entity.type
_entity.pdbx_description
1 polymer ?
#
loop_
_entity_poly.entity_id
_entity_poly.type
_entity_poly.pdbx_seq_one_letter_code
_entity_poly.pdbx_strand_id
1 'polypeptide(L)' 'MTEDLVFMLESMGYDTGIDLEALLSVRQEVAKLLPEEEWFGFTAAAGLPKHFGDVPLQEAS' A
#
# COMPACT_ATOMS: atom_id res chain seq x y z
N MET A 1 1.02 -0.74 7.79
CA MET A 1 -0.36 -0.53 8.29
C MET A 1 -1.04 0.57 7.50
N THR A 2 -0.49 1.78 7.40
CA THR A 2 -1.07 2.86 6.59
C THR A 2 -1.27 2.44 5.12
N GLU A 3 -0.30 1.71 4.56
CA GLU A 3 -0.36 1.20 3.18
C GLU A 3 -1.52 0.23 2.98
N ASP A 4 -1.86 -0.57 3.99
CA ASP A 4 -2.95 -1.54 3.91
C ASP A 4 -4.30 -0.83 3.83
N LEU A 5 -4.47 0.26 4.59
CA LEU A 5 -5.68 1.07 4.56
C LEU A 5 -5.80 1.82 3.23
N VAL A 6 -4.71 2.43 2.75
CA VAL A 6 -4.71 3.13 1.46
C VAL A 6 -5.02 2.17 0.32
N PHE A 7 -4.31 1.04 0.26
CA PHE A 7 -4.56 -0.01 -0.72
C PHE A 7 -6.02 -0.46 -0.73
N MET A 8 -6.60 -0.72 0.44
CA MET A 8 -8.01 -1.13 0.55
C MET A 8 -8.96 -0.04 0.03
N LEU A 9 -8.77 1.22 0.43
CA LEU A 9 -9.65 2.32 0.04
C LEU A 9 -9.60 2.58 -1.47
N GLU A 10 -8.40 2.61 -2.05
CA GLU A 10 -8.23 2.81 -3.50
C GLU A 10 -8.75 1.62 -4.31
N SER A 11 -8.56 0.40 -3.79
CA SER A 11 -9.15 -0.82 -4.34
C SER A 11 -10.68 -0.74 -4.40
N MET A 12 -11.31 -0.07 -3.43
CA MET A 12 -12.76 0.14 -3.39
C MET A 12 -13.22 1.37 -4.20
N GLY A 13 -12.32 2.05 -4.89
CA GLY A 13 -12.64 3.23 -5.70
C GLY A 13 -12.68 4.56 -4.95
N TYR A 14 -12.17 4.61 -3.72
CA TYR A 14 -12.01 5.87 -2.98
C TYR A 14 -10.65 6.51 -3.32
N ASP A 15 -10.68 7.76 -3.77
CA ASP A 15 -9.47 8.56 -3.94
C ASP A 15 -8.94 9.00 -2.57
N THR A 16 -7.78 8.46 -2.19
CA THR A 16 -7.12 8.82 -0.93
C THR A 16 -6.19 10.03 -1.09
N GLY A 17 -5.84 10.40 -2.32
CA GLY A 17 -4.82 11.41 -2.63
C GLY A 17 -3.40 11.01 -2.24
N ILE A 18 -3.14 9.74 -1.88
CA ILE A 18 -1.84 9.26 -1.43
C ILE A 18 -1.17 8.48 -2.54
N ASP A 19 0.06 8.86 -2.88
CA ASP A 19 0.91 8.05 -3.74
C ASP A 19 1.41 6.82 -2.97
N LEU A 20 0.81 5.66 -3.27
CA LEU A 20 1.07 4.41 -2.57
C LEU A 20 2.47 3.85 -2.86
N GLU A 21 3.04 4.07 -4.05
CA GLU A 21 4.41 3.68 -4.38
C GLU A 21 5.41 4.52 -3.59
N ALA A 22 5.20 5.83 -3.54
CA ALA A 22 6.03 6.74 -2.75
C ALA A 22 5.95 6.39 -1.24
N LEU A 23 4.76 6.08 -0.73
CA LEU A 23 4.57 5.67 0.66
C LEU A 23 5.35 4.39 1.00
N LEU A 24 5.30 3.38 0.11
CA LEU A 24 6.08 2.15 0.27
C LEU A 24 7.59 2.41 0.26
N SER A 25 8.06 3.28 -0.63
CA SER A 25 9.48 3.68 -0.67
C SER A 25 9.92 4.36 0.62
N VAL A 26 9.12 5.30 1.14
CA VAL A 26 9.43 6.00 2.40
C VAL A 26 9.51 4.98 3.55
N ARG A 27 8.56 4.05 3.63
CA ARG A 27 8.59 3.01 4.67
C ARG A 27 9.86 2.17 4.61
N GLN A 28 10.33 1.78 3.42
CA GLN A 28 11.58 1.02 3.28
C GLN A 28 12.79 1.82 3.79
N GLU A 29 12.85 3.12 3.53
CA GLU A 29 13.92 3.97 4.08
C GLU A 29 13.84 4.09 5.61
N VAL A 30 12.65 4.26 6.18
CA VAL A 30 12.48 4.31 7.64
C VAL A 30 12.85 2.96 8.28
N ALA A 31 12.52 1.84 7.64
CA ALA A 31 12.89 0.50 8.14
C ALA A 31 14.40 0.29 8.24
N LYS A 32 15.20 0.89 7.34
CA LYS A 32 16.66 0.86 7.43
C LYS A 32 17.19 1.64 8.63
N LEU A 33 16.49 2.68 9.06
CA LEU A 33 16.88 3.51 10.22
C LEU A 33 16.51 2.86 11.56
N LEU A 34 15.55 1.93 11.56
CA LEU A 34 15.05 1.24 12.74
C LEU A 34 15.07 -0.29 12.54
N PRO A 35 16.27 -0.89 12.43
CA PRO A 35 16.43 -2.30 12.06
C PRO A 35 15.99 -3.29 13.16
N GLU A 36 15.87 -2.83 14.41
CA GLU A 36 15.48 -3.66 15.55
C GLU A 36 13.96 -3.63 15.83
N GLU A 37 13.22 -2.75 15.15
CA GLU A 37 11.77 -2.64 15.31
C GLU A 37 11.04 -3.73 14.53
N GLU A 38 9.91 -4.19 15.08
CA GLU A 38 9.02 -5.11 14.39
C GLU A 38 8.08 -4.33 13.45
N TRP A 39 7.99 -4.79 12.20
CA TRP A 39 7.24 -4.11 11.15
C TRP A 39 5.98 -4.88 10.77
N PHE A 40 4.82 -4.21 10.84
CA PHE A 40 3.52 -4.83 10.55
C PHE A 40 2.87 -4.28 9.27
N GLY A 41 2.09 -5.13 8.60
CA GLY A 41 1.30 -4.77 7.43
C GLY A 41 1.65 -5.61 6.21
N PHE A 42 0.63 -5.96 5.43
CA PHE A 42 0.71 -6.98 4.39
C PHE A 42 1.14 -6.38 3.05
N THR A 43 0.61 -5.20 2.72
CA THR A 43 0.87 -4.47 1.48
C THR A 43 2.35 -4.09 1.37
N ALA A 44 2.96 -3.66 2.47
CA ALA A 44 4.40 -3.36 2.48
C ALA A 44 5.29 -4.60 2.32
N ALA A 45 4.82 -5.77 2.76
CA ALA A 45 5.55 -7.03 2.62
C ALA A 45 5.35 -7.66 1.23
N ALA A 46 4.16 -7.55 0.66
CA ALA A 46 3.79 -8.16 -0.61
C ALA A 46 4.09 -7.26 -1.83
N GLY A 47 4.12 -5.94 -1.65
CA GLY A 47 4.11 -4.97 -2.73
C GLY A 47 2.74 -4.83 -3.39
N LEU A 48 2.66 -4.00 -4.42
CA LEU A 48 1.41 -3.75 -5.16
C LEU A 48 1.19 -4.80 -6.26
N PRO A 49 -0.08 -5.13 -6.59
CA PRO A 49 -0.41 -5.89 -7.79
C PRO A 49 0.17 -5.23 -9.06
N LYS A 50 0.58 -6.04 -10.03
CA LYS A 50 1.22 -5.57 -11.28
C LYS A 50 0.40 -4.56 -12.10
N HIS A 51 -0.91 -4.56 -11.90
CA HIS A 51 -1.88 -3.72 -12.61
C HIS A 51 -2.71 -2.90 -11.63
N PHE A 52 -2.15 -2.59 -10.45
CA PHE A 52 -2.81 -1.73 -9.48
C PHE A 52 -3.05 -0.35 -10.09
N GLY A 53 -4.31 0.12 -10.05
CA GLY A 53 -4.73 1.37 -10.68
C GLY A 53 -5.13 1.26 -12.17
N ASP A 54 -4.82 0.16 -12.86
CA ASP A 54 -5.18 -0.02 -14.28
C ASP A 54 -6.67 -0.38 -14.48
N VAL A 55 -7.30 -1.01 -13.49
CA VAL A 55 -8.71 -1.43 -13.54
C VAL A 55 -9.32 -1.30 -12.14
N PRO A 56 -10.42 -0.55 -11.95
CA PRO A 56 -11.16 -0.58 -10.68
C PRO A 56 -11.62 -2.01 -10.40
N LEU A 57 -11.55 -2.47 -9.15
CA LEU A 57 -12.18 -3.74 -8.78
C LEU A 57 -13.66 -3.66 -9.17
N GLN A 58 -14.04 -4.38 -10.22
CA GLN A 58 -15.44 -4.53 -10.59
C GLN A 58 -16.13 -5.23 -9.44
N GLU A 59 -17.22 -4.63 -8.93
CA GLU A 59 -18.05 -5.30 -7.94
C GLU A 59 -18.49 -6.65 -8.51
N ALA A 60 -18.18 -7.71 -7.77
CA ALA A 60 -18.67 -9.04 -8.09
C ALA A 60 -20.20 -8.98 -8.11
N SER A 61 -20.78 -9.10 -9.31
CA SER A 61 -22.22 -9.13 -9.54
C SER A 61 -22.86 -10.42 -9.02
#